data_AF-A0A7U6GFJ9-F1
#
_entry.id   AF-A0A7U6GFJ9-F1
#
_cell.length_a   1.000
_cell.length_b   1.000
_cell.length_c   1.000
_cell.angle_alpha   90.00
_cell.angle_beta   90.00
_cell.angle_gamma   90.00
#
_symmetry.space_group_name_H-M   'P 1'
#
loop_
_entity.id
_entity.type
_entity.pdbx_description
1 polymer ?
#
loop_
_entity_poly.entity_id
_entity_poly.type
_entity_poly.pdbx_seq_one_letter_code
_entity_poly.pdbx_strand_id
1 'polypeptide(L)'
;MIFDISVLNPSNLLYVLKGIFWTLFLTFVSIGLGLVLGSVLAFGEVYLPPPFSYIFRIIGEILRGIPLMLLFLILYFGFNLGMALSAILGLGLRSASYQGQIFRSSLEAISAGQMHAGLSLGMTKFQVFKEILVPQALRIMIPGWTNEFITVLKDTSIAFVLGVMDIMTRADFIARSVGRYLEIYIFIALIYFVLVKISMSSLNNLYEKIRIPGLGEKR
;
A
#
# COMPACT_ATOMS: atom_id res chain seq x y z
N MET A 1 -20.56 32.75 -3.61
CA MET A 1 -19.36 32.25 -4.30
C MET A 1 -19.84 31.35 -5.42
N ILE A 2 -19.71 31.78 -6.67
CA ILE A 2 -20.17 31.01 -7.84
C ILE A 2 -19.05 30.04 -8.20
N PHE A 3 -19.39 28.76 -8.30
CA PHE A 3 -18.50 27.69 -8.76
C PHE A 3 -18.03 28.03 -10.17
N ASP A 4 -16.72 28.17 -10.36
CA ASP A 4 -16.14 28.65 -11.61
C ASP A 4 -15.32 27.57 -12.30
N ILE A 5 -15.90 26.98 -13.34
CA ILE A 5 -15.29 25.89 -14.08
C ILE A 5 -14.14 26.35 -14.99
N SER A 6 -14.01 27.66 -15.25
CA SER A 6 -12.96 28.20 -16.11
C SER A 6 -11.54 27.98 -15.56
N VAL A 7 -11.44 27.74 -14.23
CA VAL A 7 -10.21 27.35 -13.55
C VAL A 7 -9.65 26.03 -14.07
N LEU A 8 -10.49 25.14 -14.61
CA LEU A 8 -10.11 23.86 -15.21
C LEU A 8 -9.76 23.99 -16.69
N ASN A 9 -9.09 25.07 -17.06
CA ASN A 9 -8.60 25.24 -18.43
C ASN A 9 -7.61 24.11 -18.82
N PRO A 10 -7.43 23.85 -20.13
CA PRO A 10 -6.59 22.73 -20.60
C PRO A 10 -5.15 22.75 -20.07
N SER A 11 -4.56 23.93 -19.84
CA SER A 11 -3.20 24.04 -19.30
C SER A 11 -3.12 23.60 -17.84
N ASN A 12 -4.09 24.01 -17.01
CA ASN A 12 -4.18 23.62 -15.60
C ASN A 12 -4.45 22.11 -15.49
N LEU A 13 -5.36 21.60 -16.33
CA LEU A 13 -5.65 20.18 -16.40
C LEU A 13 -4.40 19.37 -16.76
N LEU A 14 -3.71 19.74 -17.83
CA LEU A 14 -2.48 19.07 -18.26
C LEU A 14 -1.39 19.15 -17.17
N TYR A 15 -1.29 20.27 -16.45
CA TYR A 15 -0.35 20.40 -15.36
C TYR A 15 -0.62 19.42 -14.22
N VAL A 16 -1.88 19.25 -13.81
CA VAL A 16 -2.28 18.28 -12.76
C VAL A 16 -2.07 16.84 -13.24
N LEU A 17 -2.43 16.52 -14.47
CA LEU A 17 -2.29 15.16 -15.03
C LEU A 17 -0.83 14.71 -15.12
N LYS A 18 0.13 15.62 -15.27
CA LYS A 18 1.57 15.29 -15.15
C LYS A 18 1.94 14.72 -13.77
N GLY A 19 1.13 14.99 -12.74
CA GLY A 19 1.27 14.41 -11.40
C GLY A 19 0.98 12.91 -11.34
N ILE A 20 0.20 12.36 -12.30
CA ILE A 20 -0.15 10.93 -12.34
C ILE A 20 1.10 10.06 -12.33
N PHE A 21 2.16 10.47 -13.06
CA PHE A 21 3.41 9.74 -13.07
C PHE A 21 3.97 9.58 -11.65
N TRP A 22 4.09 10.67 -10.89
CA TRP A 22 4.62 10.63 -9.52
C TRP A 22 3.69 9.87 -8.57
N THR A 23 2.38 10.06 -8.66
CA THR A 23 1.39 9.30 -7.89
C THR A 23 1.55 7.79 -8.11
N LEU A 24 1.60 7.34 -9.37
CA LEU A 24 1.76 5.92 -9.69
C LEU A 24 3.15 5.40 -9.33
N PHE A 25 4.21 6.18 -9.59
CA PHE A 25 5.58 5.82 -9.24
C PHE A 25 5.72 5.59 -7.73
N LEU A 26 5.27 6.55 -6.91
CA LEU A 26 5.26 6.40 -5.46
C LEU A 26 4.44 5.19 -5.03
N THR A 27 3.27 4.96 -5.64
CA THR A 27 2.42 3.80 -5.33
C THR A 27 3.14 2.49 -5.59
N PHE A 28 3.64 2.25 -6.80
CA PHE A 28 4.25 0.99 -7.19
C PHE A 28 5.55 0.71 -6.43
N VAL A 29 6.42 1.71 -6.29
CA VAL A 29 7.70 1.54 -5.59
C VAL A 29 7.46 1.27 -4.10
N SER A 30 6.54 1.99 -3.47
CA SER A 30 6.26 1.83 -2.03
C SER A 30 5.53 0.52 -1.74
N ILE A 31 4.61 0.09 -2.61
CA ILE A 31 3.97 -1.22 -2.49
C ILE A 31 4.99 -2.35 -2.65
N GLY A 32 5.91 -2.24 -3.62
CA GLY A 32 6.99 -3.21 -3.80
C GLY A 32 7.92 -3.28 -2.58
N LEU A 33 8.33 -2.14 -2.06
CA LEU A 33 9.12 -2.05 -0.82
C LEU A 33 8.34 -2.65 0.37
N GLY A 34 7.06 -2.33 0.49
CA GLY A 34 6.17 -2.86 1.52
C GLY A 34 6.01 -4.37 1.43
N LEU A 35 5.96 -4.95 0.23
CA LEU A 35 5.86 -6.40 0.05
C LEU A 35 7.14 -7.10 0.54
N VAL A 36 8.32 -6.57 0.17
CA VAL A 36 9.61 -7.11 0.59
C VAL A 36 9.77 -7.01 2.11
N LEU A 37 9.63 -5.80 2.66
CA LEU A 37 9.81 -5.58 4.10
C LEU A 37 8.70 -6.23 4.93
N GLY A 38 7.47 -6.24 4.45
CA GLY A 38 6.34 -6.87 5.11
C GLY A 38 6.47 -8.39 5.18
N SER A 39 7.03 -9.01 4.14
CA SER A 39 7.38 -10.44 4.18
C SER A 39 8.43 -10.74 5.23
N VAL A 40 9.45 -9.89 5.37
CA VAL A 40 10.48 -10.01 6.41
C VAL A 40 9.86 -9.83 7.81
N LEU A 41 9.01 -8.81 8.00
CA LEU A 41 8.31 -8.58 9.27
C LEU A 41 7.44 -9.79 9.66
N ALA A 42 6.63 -10.28 8.73
CA ALA A 42 5.75 -11.43 8.98
C ALA A 42 6.54 -12.70 9.29
N PHE A 43 7.64 -12.95 8.55
CA PHE A 43 8.51 -14.09 8.81
C PHE A 43 9.13 -14.01 10.21
N GLY A 44 9.66 -12.84 10.59
CA GLY A 44 10.24 -12.61 11.91
C GLY A 44 9.23 -12.78 13.04
N GLU A 45 8.00 -12.30 12.87
CA GLU A 45 6.92 -12.47 13.86
C GLU A 45 6.49 -13.93 14.05
N VAL A 46 6.48 -14.73 12.97
CA VAL A 46 5.96 -16.11 12.99
C VAL A 46 7.02 -17.14 13.38
N TYR A 47 8.24 -17.00 12.86
CA TYR A 47 9.24 -18.08 12.91
C TYR A 47 10.33 -17.91 13.94
N LEU A 48 10.59 -16.69 14.41
CA LEU A 48 11.65 -16.48 15.39
C LEU A 48 11.15 -16.80 16.80
N PRO A 49 11.99 -17.43 17.65
CA PRO A 49 11.63 -17.66 19.03
C PRO A 49 11.56 -16.32 19.80
N PRO A 50 10.73 -16.23 20.85
CA PRO A 50 10.86 -15.16 21.83
C PRO A 50 12.29 -15.10 22.40
N PRO A 51 12.91 -13.90 22.56
CA PRO A 51 12.32 -12.58 22.44
C PRO A 51 12.34 -11.97 21.02
N PHE A 52 13.00 -12.58 20.04
CA PHE A 52 13.24 -11.97 18.73
C PHE A 52 11.94 -11.67 17.96
N SER A 53 10.94 -12.56 18.01
CA SER A 53 9.64 -12.31 17.37
C SER A 53 8.89 -11.10 17.95
N TYR A 54 9.12 -10.73 19.21
CA TYR A 54 8.54 -9.52 19.80
C TYR A 54 9.12 -8.24 19.17
N ILE A 55 10.40 -8.24 18.78
CA ILE A 55 11.03 -7.09 18.14
C ILE A 55 10.32 -6.76 16.82
N PHE A 56 10.10 -7.77 15.97
CA PHE A 56 9.42 -7.59 14.69
C PHE A 56 7.97 -7.10 14.87
N ARG A 57 7.27 -7.64 15.88
CA ARG A 57 5.91 -7.23 16.23
C ARG A 57 5.85 -5.76 16.65
N ILE A 58 6.73 -5.35 17.56
CA ILE A 58 6.81 -3.96 18.05
C ILE A 58 7.17 -3.01 16.91
N ILE A 59 8.11 -3.38 16.03
CA ILE A 59 8.44 -2.58 14.84
C ILE A 59 7.19 -2.38 13.97
N GLY A 60 6.44 -3.45 13.69
CA GLY A 60 5.19 -3.36 12.93
C GLY A 60 4.13 -2.50 13.62
N GLU A 61 3.97 -2.63 14.93
CA GLU A 61 3.03 -1.80 15.71
C GLU A 61 3.40 -0.31 15.66
N ILE A 62 4.69 0.02 15.82
CA ILE A 62 5.18 1.40 15.74
C ILE A 62 4.94 1.98 14.33
N LEU A 63 5.29 1.24 13.27
CA LEU A 63 5.14 1.72 11.90
C LEU A 63 3.68 1.98 11.51
N ARG A 64 2.71 1.28 12.12
CA ARG A 64 1.27 1.55 11.93
C ARG A 64 0.73 2.63 12.87
N GLY A 65 1.36 2.79 14.04
CA GLY A 65 0.95 3.76 15.05
C GLY A 65 1.39 5.19 14.75
N ILE A 66 2.47 5.39 13.99
CA ILE A 66 2.96 6.72 13.62
C ILE A 66 2.13 7.27 12.46
N PRO A 67 1.56 8.50 12.56
CA PRO A 67 0.92 9.15 11.43
C PRO A 67 1.86 9.26 10.24
N LEU A 68 1.42 8.84 9.05
CA LEU A 68 2.26 8.77 7.86
C LEU A 68 2.92 10.12 7.50
N MET A 69 2.17 11.22 7.66
CA MET A 69 2.70 12.57 7.50
C MET A 69 3.87 12.85 8.45
N LEU A 70 3.77 12.43 9.71
CA LEU A 70 4.86 12.61 10.68
C LEU A 70 6.07 11.75 10.32
N LEU A 71 5.84 10.51 9.87
CA LEU A 71 6.90 9.62 9.39
C LEU A 71 7.68 10.25 8.21
N PHE A 72 6.98 10.89 7.27
CA PHE A 72 7.62 11.65 6.19
C PHE A 72 8.53 12.76 6.70
N LEU A 73 8.04 13.56 7.66
CA LEU A 73 8.80 14.68 8.22
C LEU A 73 10.02 14.19 9.01
N ILE A 74 9.89 13.09 9.76
CA ILE A 74 11.02 12.46 10.46
C ILE A 74 12.09 11.99 9.46
N LEU A 75 11.68 11.30 8.39
CA LEU A 75 12.61 10.83 7.35
C LEU A 75 13.30 11.99 6.61
N TYR A 76 12.55 13.04 6.30
CA TYR A 76 13.07 14.21 5.61
C TYR A 76 14.00 15.05 6.50
N PHE A 77 13.51 15.53 7.65
CA PHE A 77 14.27 16.45 8.51
C PHE A 77 15.23 15.73 9.47
N GLY A 78 14.81 14.59 10.03
CA GLY A 78 15.62 13.86 11.02
C GLY A 78 16.77 13.06 10.39
N PHE A 79 16.57 12.54 9.18
CA PHE A 79 17.58 11.75 8.46
C PHE A 79 18.15 12.44 7.22
N ASN A 80 17.75 13.69 6.95
CA ASN A 80 18.22 14.51 5.81
C ASN A 80 18.07 13.80 4.45
N LEU A 81 16.96 13.07 4.27
CA LEU A 81 16.67 12.35 3.03
C LEU A 81 15.98 13.27 2.02
N GLY A 82 16.14 13.01 0.72
CA GLY A 82 15.45 13.77 -0.32
C GLY A 82 13.93 13.55 -0.30
N MET A 83 13.14 14.55 -0.72
CA MET A 83 11.66 14.55 -0.66
C MET A 83 11.03 13.25 -1.20
N ALA A 84 11.44 12.80 -2.39
CA ALA A 84 10.90 11.59 -3.01
C ALA A 84 11.29 10.32 -2.24
N LEU A 85 12.53 10.25 -1.74
CA LEU A 85 13.00 9.10 -0.98
C LEU A 85 12.28 9.00 0.38
N SER A 86 12.06 10.12 1.06
CA SER A 86 11.29 10.18 2.30
C SER A 86 9.84 9.72 2.10
N ALA A 87 9.21 10.13 0.99
CA ALA A 87 7.87 9.67 0.64
C ALA A 87 7.83 8.15 0.36
N ILE A 88 8.76 7.64 -0.44
CA ILE A 88 8.87 6.20 -0.77
C ILE A 88 9.09 5.37 0.48
N LEU A 89 10.03 5.78 1.34
CA LEU A 89 10.34 5.04 2.56
C LEU A 89 9.18 5.12 3.56
N GLY A 90 8.56 6.28 3.75
CA GLY A 90 7.43 6.39 4.67
C GLY A 90 6.23 5.55 4.23
N LEU A 91 5.86 5.64 2.95
CA LEU A 91 4.77 4.83 2.37
C LEU A 91 5.12 3.34 2.44
N GLY A 92 6.34 2.97 2.06
CA GLY A 92 6.79 1.59 2.02
C GLY A 92 6.91 0.97 3.40
N LEU A 93 7.44 1.68 4.39
CA LEU A 93 7.54 1.19 5.78
C LEU A 93 6.16 1.04 6.42
N ARG A 94 5.27 2.02 6.26
CA ARG A 94 3.88 1.90 6.71
C ARG A 94 3.21 0.70 6.03
N SER A 95 3.32 0.62 4.70
CA SER A 95 2.72 -0.46 3.92
C SER A 95 3.33 -1.82 4.28
N ALA A 96 4.62 -1.90 4.62
CA ALA A 96 5.27 -3.13 5.06
C ALA A 96 4.57 -3.75 6.26
N SER A 97 4.22 -2.93 7.25
CA SER A 97 3.53 -3.47 8.42
C SER A 97 2.10 -3.94 8.10
N TYR A 98 1.35 -3.20 7.28
CA TYR A 98 0.02 -3.64 6.85
C TYR A 98 0.08 -4.91 5.99
N GLN A 99 0.97 -4.97 4.99
CA GLN A 99 1.15 -6.13 4.14
C GLN A 99 1.62 -7.36 4.92
N GLY A 100 2.51 -7.19 5.89
CA GLY A 100 2.95 -8.28 6.78
C GLY A 100 1.80 -8.88 7.60
N GLN A 101 0.91 -8.03 8.11
CA GLN A 101 -0.28 -8.47 8.84
C GLN A 101 -1.30 -9.15 7.91
N ILE A 102 -1.52 -8.61 6.72
CA ILE A 102 -2.38 -9.25 5.70
C ILE A 102 -1.84 -10.64 5.38
N PHE A 103 -0.52 -10.78 5.17
CA PHE A 103 0.11 -12.08 4.89
C PHE A 103 -0.06 -13.05 6.07
N ARG A 104 0.18 -12.59 7.29
CA ARG A 104 -0.01 -13.39 8.52
C ARG A 104 -1.46 -13.84 8.69
N SER A 105 -2.43 -12.94 8.57
CA SER A 105 -3.86 -13.31 8.65
C SER A 105 -4.27 -14.28 7.54
N SER A 106 -3.61 -14.20 6.37
CA SER A 106 -3.84 -15.14 5.27
C SER A 106 -3.26 -16.53 5.55
N LEU A 107 -2.13 -16.62 6.25
CA LEU A 107 -1.59 -17.89 6.75
C LEU A 107 -2.49 -18.50 7.83
N GLU A 108 -2.97 -17.68 8.76
CA GLU A 108 -3.87 -18.10 9.85
C GLU A 108 -5.24 -18.57 9.33
N ALA A 109 -5.67 -18.11 8.16
CA ALA A 109 -6.90 -18.56 7.50
C ALA A 109 -6.79 -19.98 6.90
N ILE A 110 -5.58 -20.53 6.74
CA ILE A 110 -5.38 -21.88 6.19
C ILE A 110 -5.61 -22.91 7.30
N SER A 111 -6.39 -23.95 6.99
CA SER A 111 -6.63 -25.05 7.94
C SER A 111 -5.33 -25.71 8.40
N ALA A 112 -5.20 -25.91 9.70
CA ALA A 112 -4.09 -26.67 10.30
C ALA A 112 -3.95 -28.09 9.72
N GLY A 113 -5.04 -28.64 9.15
CA GLY A 113 -5.02 -29.91 8.41
C GLY A 113 -4.03 -29.94 7.24
N GLN A 114 -3.76 -28.80 6.60
CA GLN A 114 -2.73 -28.71 5.54
C GLN A 114 -1.33 -28.97 6.10
N MET A 115 -1.03 -28.43 7.29
CA MET A 115 0.23 -28.71 7.99
C MET A 115 0.33 -30.19 8.36
N HIS A 116 -0.71 -30.76 8.97
CA HIS A 116 -0.72 -32.16 9.37
C HIS A 116 -0.63 -33.13 8.19
N ALA A 117 -1.34 -32.86 7.09
CA ALA A 117 -1.30 -33.70 5.89
C ALA A 117 0.11 -33.75 5.27
N GLY A 118 0.78 -32.61 5.13
CA GLY A 118 2.15 -32.57 4.61
C GLY A 118 3.14 -33.32 5.49
N LEU A 119 3.04 -33.16 6.81
CA LEU A 119 3.87 -33.90 7.77
C LEU A 119 3.61 -35.43 7.70
N SER A 120 2.36 -35.87 7.53
CA SER A 120 2.00 -37.28 7.35
C SER A 120 2.54 -37.89 6.05
N LEU A 121 2.79 -37.05 5.04
CA LEU A 121 3.46 -37.45 3.79
C LEU A 121 4.99 -37.43 3.88
N GLY A 122 5.55 -37.21 5.08
CA GLY A 122 7.00 -37.20 5.32
C GLY A 122 7.70 -35.89 4.98
N MET A 123 6.96 -34.81 4.68
CA MET A 123 7.55 -33.49 4.47
C MET A 123 8.04 -32.90 5.80
N THR A 124 9.10 -32.12 5.75
CA THR A 124 9.52 -31.27 6.89
C THR A 124 8.59 -30.08 7.05
N LYS A 125 8.51 -29.50 8.25
CA LYS A 125 7.72 -28.26 8.51
C LYS A 125 8.06 -27.13 7.52
N PHE A 126 9.34 -27.00 7.15
CA PHE A 126 9.77 -25.99 6.20
C PHE A 126 9.30 -26.28 4.77
N GLN A 127 9.33 -27.53 4.33
CA GLN A 127 8.77 -27.93 3.04
C GLN A 127 7.27 -27.66 2.99
N VAL A 128 6.52 -28.09 4.00
CA VAL A 128 5.07 -27.82 4.07
C VAL A 128 4.79 -26.32 4.06
N PHE A 129 5.53 -25.53 4.83
CA PHE A 129 5.37 -24.09 4.81
C PHE A 129 5.62 -23.49 3.42
N LYS A 130 6.79 -23.75 2.82
CA LYS A 130 7.21 -23.14 1.56
C LYS A 130 6.38 -23.61 0.36
N GLU A 131 6.03 -24.90 0.31
CA GLU A 131 5.43 -25.52 -0.87
C GLU A 131 3.90 -25.58 -0.80
N ILE A 132 3.32 -25.59 0.42
CA ILE A 132 1.87 -25.74 0.61
C ILE A 132 1.27 -24.45 1.17
N LEU A 133 1.78 -23.94 2.31
CA LEU A 133 1.14 -22.81 3.01
C LEU A 133 1.39 -21.46 2.32
N VAL A 134 2.63 -21.14 1.96
CA VAL A 134 2.97 -19.85 1.34
C VAL A 134 2.20 -19.63 0.03
N PRO A 135 2.15 -20.58 -0.93
CA PRO A 135 1.42 -20.38 -2.18
C PRO A 135 -0.10 -20.25 -1.99
N GLN A 136 -0.67 -20.82 -0.92
CA GLN A 136 -2.07 -20.63 -0.56
C GLN A 136 -2.30 -19.26 0.08
N ALA A 137 -1.46 -18.87 1.04
CA ALA A 137 -1.55 -17.59 1.72
C ALA A 137 -1.39 -16.42 0.75
N LEU A 138 -0.47 -16.53 -0.21
CA LEU A 138 -0.28 -15.52 -1.27
C LEU A 138 -1.54 -15.32 -2.14
N ARG A 139 -2.40 -16.33 -2.28
CA ARG A 139 -3.66 -16.20 -3.02
C ARG A 139 -4.77 -15.64 -2.14
N ILE A 140 -4.86 -16.13 -0.90
CA ILE A 140 -5.81 -15.65 0.11
C ILE A 140 -5.59 -14.17 0.41
N MET A 141 -4.33 -13.69 0.37
CA MET A 141 -4.01 -12.31 0.69
C MET A 141 -4.39 -11.30 -0.40
N ILE A 142 -4.65 -11.73 -1.64
CA ILE A 142 -4.85 -10.83 -2.80
C ILE A 142 -5.92 -9.76 -2.53
N PRO A 143 -7.12 -10.07 -2.00
CA PRO A 143 -8.12 -9.05 -1.71
C PRO A 143 -7.65 -8.02 -0.68
N GLY A 144 -6.97 -8.47 0.38
CA GLY A 144 -6.39 -7.59 1.40
C GLY A 144 -5.26 -6.72 0.83
N TRP A 145 -4.40 -7.31 0.00
CA TRP A 145 -3.32 -6.60 -0.68
C TRP A 145 -3.83 -5.56 -1.68
N THR A 146 -4.90 -5.87 -2.43
CA THR A 146 -5.58 -4.91 -3.31
C THR A 146 -6.11 -3.71 -2.53
N ASN A 147 -6.70 -3.93 -1.35
CA ASN A 147 -7.13 -2.83 -0.48
C ASN A 147 -5.95 -1.97 0.01
N GLU A 148 -4.82 -2.60 0.32
CA GLU A 148 -3.61 -1.87 0.71
C GLU A 148 -3.02 -1.09 -0.46
N PHE A 149 -2.99 -1.63 -1.68
CA PHE A 149 -2.60 -0.92 -2.90
C PHE A 149 -3.43 0.35 -3.10
N ILE A 150 -4.75 0.24 -2.98
CA ILE A 150 -5.67 1.38 -3.13
C ILE A 150 -5.48 2.41 -2.00
N THR A 151 -5.13 1.96 -0.80
CA THR A 151 -4.81 2.85 0.33
C THR A 151 -3.53 3.62 0.05
N VAL A 152 -2.44 2.94 -0.32
CA VAL A 152 -1.17 3.59 -0.66
C VAL A 152 -1.34 4.57 -1.82
N LEU A 153 -2.13 4.24 -2.84
CA LEU A 153 -2.42 5.13 -3.97
C LEU A 153 -3.01 6.46 -3.50
N LYS A 154 -3.99 6.43 -2.59
CA LYS A 154 -4.58 7.64 -2.00
C LYS A 154 -3.60 8.35 -1.07
N ASP A 155 -2.85 7.60 -0.27
CA ASP A 155 -1.89 8.14 0.70
C ASP A 155 -0.69 8.83 0.03
N THR A 156 -0.42 8.59 -1.27
CA THR A 156 0.56 9.38 -2.03
C THR A 156 0.26 10.87 -2.01
N SER A 157 -1.02 11.26 -1.87
CA SER A 157 -1.43 12.67 -1.74
C SER A 157 -0.83 13.36 -0.51
N ILE A 158 -0.45 12.60 0.53
CA ILE A 158 0.19 13.14 1.73
C ILE A 158 1.63 13.59 1.42
N ALA A 159 2.26 13.07 0.36
CA ALA A 159 3.61 13.50 -0.05
C ALA A 159 3.67 15.00 -0.44
N PHE A 160 2.50 15.62 -0.61
CA PHE A 160 2.33 17.06 -0.68
C PHE A 160 3.05 17.84 0.42
N VAL A 161 3.06 17.32 1.65
CA VAL A 161 3.72 17.99 2.79
C VAL A 161 5.23 18.12 2.61
N LEU A 162 5.81 17.25 1.77
CA LEU A 162 7.22 17.30 1.39
C LEU A 162 7.45 18.11 0.11
N GLY A 163 6.40 18.46 -0.65
CA GLY A 163 6.51 19.12 -1.95
C GLY A 163 6.82 18.18 -3.13
N VAL A 164 6.56 16.88 -3.00
CA VAL A 164 6.70 15.94 -4.14
C VAL A 164 5.61 16.24 -5.16
N MET A 165 5.99 16.53 -6.41
CA MET A 165 5.09 17.02 -7.47
C MET A 165 4.13 15.96 -8.05
N ASP A 166 3.35 15.31 -7.19
CA ASP A 166 2.23 14.42 -7.47
C ASP A 166 0.97 15.20 -7.88
N ILE A 167 -0.15 14.49 -8.07
CA ILE A 167 -1.46 15.10 -8.42
C ILE A 167 -1.88 16.14 -7.37
N MET A 168 -1.80 15.80 -6.08
CA MET A 168 -2.27 16.68 -5.00
C MET A 168 -1.45 17.97 -4.96
N THR A 169 -0.13 17.86 -4.99
CA THR A 169 0.79 19.00 -4.91
C THR A 169 0.67 19.95 -6.08
N ARG A 170 0.56 19.41 -7.29
CA ARG A 170 0.38 20.22 -8.50
C ARG A 170 -0.93 21.00 -8.45
N ALA A 171 -1.97 20.37 -7.94
CA ALA A 171 -3.27 21.01 -7.89
C ALA A 171 -3.37 22.04 -6.75
N ASP A 172 -2.76 21.80 -5.58
CA ASP A 172 -2.62 22.82 -4.53
C ASP A 172 -1.84 24.05 -5.04
N PHE A 173 -0.78 23.84 -5.84
CA PHE A 173 -0.05 24.94 -6.48
C PHE A 173 -0.97 25.82 -7.35
N ILE A 174 -1.82 25.19 -8.17
CA ILE A 174 -2.81 25.94 -8.97
C ILE A 174 -3.82 26.62 -8.03
N ALA A 175 -4.37 25.91 -7.05
CA ALA A 175 -5.39 26.43 -6.14
C ALA A 175 -4.94 27.69 -5.41
N ARG A 176 -3.68 27.72 -4.97
CA ARG A 176 -3.05 28.91 -4.38
C ARG A 176 -2.90 30.04 -5.39
N SER A 177 -2.48 29.72 -6.62
CA SER A 177 -2.26 30.73 -7.67
C SER A 177 -3.55 31.43 -8.12
N VAL A 178 -4.67 30.69 -8.19
CA VAL A 178 -5.97 31.23 -8.65
C VAL A 178 -6.88 31.65 -7.49
N GLY A 179 -6.54 31.30 -6.24
CA GLY A 179 -7.37 31.57 -5.06
C GLY A 179 -8.68 30.78 -4.99
N ARG A 180 -8.80 29.66 -5.72
CA ARG A 180 -10.03 28.85 -5.88
C ARG A 180 -9.80 27.39 -5.50
N TYR A 181 -9.87 27.11 -4.20
CA TYR A 181 -9.55 25.79 -3.63
C TYR A 181 -10.66 24.76 -3.85
N LEU A 182 -11.93 25.15 -3.70
CA LEU A 182 -13.07 24.22 -3.74
C LEU A 182 -13.16 23.52 -5.09
N GLU A 183 -13.16 24.28 -6.19
CA GLU A 183 -13.30 23.77 -7.55
C GLU A 183 -12.18 22.81 -7.91
N ILE A 184 -10.94 23.17 -7.54
CA ILE A 184 -9.76 22.35 -7.81
C ILE A 184 -9.79 21.08 -6.97
N TYR A 185 -10.12 21.13 -5.69
CA TYR A 185 -10.15 19.94 -4.83
C TYR A 185 -11.28 18.97 -5.19
N ILE A 186 -12.44 19.46 -5.62
CA ILE A 186 -13.50 18.60 -6.18
C ILE A 186 -12.99 17.90 -7.45
N PHE A 187 -12.27 18.61 -8.30
CA PHE A 187 -11.70 18.03 -9.51
C PHE A 187 -10.61 16.99 -9.24
N ILE A 188 -9.70 17.25 -8.31
CA ILE A 188 -8.69 16.26 -7.86
C ILE A 188 -9.37 15.02 -7.30
N ALA A 189 -10.42 15.20 -6.48
CA ALA A 189 -11.16 14.08 -5.90
C ALA A 189 -11.75 13.18 -7.01
N LEU A 190 -12.25 13.77 -8.10
CA LEU A 190 -12.71 13.02 -9.27
C LEU A 190 -11.56 12.27 -9.97
N ILE A 191 -10.38 12.89 -10.12
CA ILE A 191 -9.20 12.21 -10.69
C ILE A 191 -8.80 11.01 -9.84
N TYR A 192 -8.65 11.19 -8.52
CA TYR A 192 -8.33 10.08 -7.61
C TYR A 192 -9.40 9.00 -7.64
N PHE A 193 -10.69 9.36 -7.70
CA PHE A 193 -11.79 8.41 -7.83
C PHE A 193 -11.66 7.56 -9.10
N VAL A 194 -11.37 8.18 -10.26
CA VAL A 194 -11.16 7.48 -11.53
C VAL A 194 -9.94 6.56 -11.44
N LEU A 195 -8.81 7.02 -10.90
CA LEU A 195 -7.61 6.22 -10.72
C LEU A 195 -7.85 5.00 -9.81
N VAL A 196 -8.54 5.21 -8.69
CA VAL A 196 -8.94 4.14 -7.76
C VAL A 196 -9.85 3.14 -8.47
N LYS A 197 -10.88 3.61 -9.20
CA LYS A 197 -11.81 2.74 -9.92
C LYS A 197 -11.09 1.88 -10.97
N ILE A 198 -10.20 2.48 -11.76
CA ILE A 198 -9.41 1.78 -12.79
C ILE A 198 -8.49 0.76 -12.13
N SER A 199 -7.77 1.15 -11.07
CA SER A 199 -6.84 0.27 -10.35
C SER A 199 -7.57 -0.91 -9.71
N MET A 200 -8.68 -0.64 -9.01
CA MET A 200 -9.51 -1.66 -8.37
C MET A 200 -10.08 -2.64 -9.41
N SER A 201 -10.65 -2.13 -10.50
CA SER A 201 -11.19 -3.00 -11.56
C SER A 201 -10.09 -3.85 -12.20
N SER A 202 -8.91 -3.28 -12.44
CA SER A 202 -7.78 -4.00 -13.04
C SER A 202 -7.26 -5.12 -12.11
N LEU A 203 -7.11 -4.83 -10.82
CA LEU A 203 -6.67 -5.80 -9.81
C LEU A 203 -7.71 -6.89 -9.57
N ASN A 204 -9.00 -6.56 -9.53
CA ASN A 204 -10.07 -7.56 -9.39
C ASN A 204 -10.16 -8.47 -10.62
N ASN A 205 -10.04 -7.92 -11.83
CA ASN A 205 -10.01 -8.73 -13.06
C ASN A 205 -8.81 -9.68 -13.08
N LEU A 206 -7.65 -9.25 -12.57
CA LEU A 206 -6.49 -10.11 -12.40
C LEU A 206 -6.75 -11.19 -11.36
N TYR A 207 -7.33 -10.83 -10.21
CA TYR A 207 -7.70 -11.75 -9.15
C TYR A 207 -8.65 -12.85 -9.63
N GLU A 208 -9.72 -12.50 -10.34
CA GLU A 208 -10.68 -13.49 -10.86
C GLU A 208 -10.04 -14.49 -11.84
N LYS A 209 -8.99 -14.09 -12.57
CA LYS A 209 -8.25 -15.00 -13.46
C LYS A 209 -7.34 -15.98 -12.71
N ILE A 210 -6.88 -15.64 -11.51
CA ILE A 210 -5.93 -16.44 -10.72
C ILE A 210 -6.57 -17.13 -9.51
N ARG A 211 -7.86 -16.85 -9.24
CA ARG A 211 -8.63 -17.41 -8.15
C ARG A 211 -8.80 -18.92 -8.35
N ILE A 212 -8.53 -19.71 -7.30
CA ILE A 212 -8.85 -21.12 -7.27
C ILE A 212 -10.17 -21.28 -6.49
N PRO A 213 -11.22 -21.90 -7.06
CA PRO A 213 -12.46 -22.21 -6.35
C PRO A 213 -12.20 -23.01 -5.07
N GLY A 214 -12.82 -22.63 -3.95
CA GLY A 214 -12.73 -23.35 -2.67
C GLY A 214 -11.57 -22.98 -1.74
N LEU A 215 -10.69 -22.05 -2.12
CA LEU A 215 -9.66 -21.46 -1.24
C LEU A 215 -10.10 -20.08 -0.74
N GLY A 216 -10.32 -19.95 0.58
CA GLY A 216 -10.67 -18.66 1.22
C GLY A 216 -12.16 -18.30 1.23
N GLU A 217 -13.04 -19.13 0.66
CA GLU A 217 -14.48 -19.02 0.86
C GLU A 217 -14.85 -19.68 2.20
N LYS A 218 -15.35 -18.88 3.15
CA LYS A 218 -16.09 -19.45 4.29
C LYS A 218 -17.35 -20.10 3.70
N ARG A 219 -17.49 -21.41 3.91
CA ARG A 219 -18.77 -22.10 3.76
C ARG A 219 -19.83 -21.46 4.65
#